data_AF-A0A414WSE2-F1
#
_entry.id   AF-A0A414WSE2-F1
#
_cell.length_a   1.000
_cell.length_b   1.000
_cell.length_c   1.000
_cell.angle_alpha   90.00
_cell.angle_beta   90.00
_cell.angle_gamma   90.00
#
_symmetry.space_group_name_H-M   'P 1'
#
loop_
_entity.id
_entity.type
_entity.pdbx_description
1 polymer ?
#
loop_
_entity_poly.entity_id
_entity_poly.type
_entity_poly.pdbx_seq_one_letter_code
_entity_poly.pdbx_strand_id
1 'polypeptide(L)'
;MSDIQVAMTVDLIMEEYPYFKMDDLKLCFKNAMKMKYGRIYNRIDGQVIMSWLREYNKERCAAADTQSWNEHKSHIADELKPISGMFYEEYRTELEKRAASGDESAINALRISNSLMDELSKRKFEKQKMQLEEFYNKQES
;
A
#
# COMPACT_ATOMS: atom_id res chain seq x y z
N MET A 1 -23.52 37.34 13.69
CA MET A 1 -23.12 36.41 14.75
C MET A 1 -22.82 37.25 15.98
N SER A 2 -23.42 36.96 17.14
CA SER A 2 -23.12 37.68 18.38
C SER A 2 -21.89 37.08 19.08
N ASP A 3 -21.27 37.82 19.98
CA ASP A 3 -20.07 37.38 20.73
C ASP A 3 -20.31 36.06 21.49
N ILE A 4 -21.52 35.87 22.03
CA ILE A 4 -21.94 34.62 22.69
C ILE A 4 -21.94 33.45 21.70
N GLN A 5 -22.48 33.65 20.49
CA GLN A 5 -22.50 32.62 19.46
C GLN A 5 -21.10 32.29 18.97
N VAL A 6 -20.21 33.28 18.90
CA VAL A 6 -18.80 33.07 18.57
C VAL A 6 -18.15 32.19 19.64
N ALA A 7 -18.27 32.55 20.92
CA ALA A 7 -17.70 31.77 22.02
C ALA A 7 -18.20 30.31 22.02
N MET A 8 -19.52 30.11 21.93
CA MET A 8 -20.10 28.76 21.85
C MET A 8 -19.59 27.95 20.64
N THR A 9 -19.38 28.61 19.50
CA THR A 9 -18.85 27.94 18.31
C THR A 9 -17.38 27.58 18.51
N VAL A 10 -16.60 28.44 19.16
CA VAL A 10 -15.18 28.15 19.48
C VAL A 10 -15.08 26.97 20.43
N ASP A 11 -15.91 26.92 21.47
CA ASP A 11 -15.96 25.78 22.40
C ASP A 11 -16.27 24.48 21.66
N LEU A 12 -17.28 24.49 20.78
CA LEU A 12 -17.64 23.32 19.97
C LEU A 12 -16.50 22.90 19.01
N ILE A 13 -15.75 23.84 18.44
CA ILE A 13 -14.59 23.52 17.59
C ILE A 13 -13.50 22.86 18.41
N MET A 14 -13.24 23.34 19.63
CA MET A 14 -12.24 22.74 20.52
C MET A 14 -12.63 21.32 20.95
N GLU A 15 -13.92 21.06 21.14
CA GLU A 15 -14.46 19.74 21.47
C GLU A 15 -14.37 18.75 20.30
N GLU A 16 -14.82 19.15 19.10
CA GLU A 16 -14.91 18.27 17.93
C GLU A 16 -13.56 18.08 17.21
N TYR A 17 -12.70 19.10 17.24
CA TYR A 17 -11.43 19.13 16.53
C TYR A 17 -10.24 19.51 17.44
N PRO A 18 -9.97 18.75 18.52
CA PRO A 18 -8.90 19.07 19.48
C PRO A 18 -7.50 19.01 18.87
N TYR A 19 -7.35 18.34 17.72
CA TYR A 19 -6.09 18.19 16.98
C TYR A 19 -5.86 19.29 15.93
N PHE A 20 -6.80 20.22 15.75
CA PHE A 20 -6.61 21.35 14.83
C PHE A 20 -5.65 22.38 15.41
N LYS A 21 -4.72 22.82 14.58
CA LYS A 21 -3.82 23.93 14.87
C LYS A 21 -4.41 25.23 14.29
N MET A 22 -3.86 26.37 14.71
CA MET A 22 -4.26 27.68 14.20
C MET A 22 -4.13 27.79 12.67
N ASP A 23 -3.14 27.10 12.08
CA ASP A 23 -2.95 27.06 10.63
C ASP A 23 -4.08 26.34 9.91
N ASP A 24 -4.64 25.27 10.50
CA ASP A 24 -5.78 24.54 9.95
C ASP A 24 -7.02 25.45 9.86
N LEU A 25 -7.31 26.20 10.93
CA LEU A 25 -8.41 27.15 10.96
C LEU A 25 -8.21 28.25 9.89
N LYS A 26 -7.02 28.84 9.84
CA LYS A 26 -6.69 29.88 8.86
C LYS A 26 -6.86 29.39 7.41
N LEU A 27 -6.41 28.16 7.13
CA LEU A 27 -6.54 27.56 5.81
C LEU A 27 -7.99 27.23 5.46
N CYS A 28 -8.73 26.64 6.40
CA CYS A 28 -10.15 26.33 6.24
C CYS A 28 -10.95 27.59 5.89
N PHE A 29 -10.80 28.68 6.67
CA PHE A 29 -11.49 29.94 6.40
C PHE A 29 -11.05 30.58 5.07
N LYS A 30 -9.75 30.49 4.71
CA LYS A 30 -9.27 30.96 3.40
C LYS A 30 -9.91 30.19 2.24
N ASN A 31 -10.10 28.88 2.38
CA ASN A 31 -10.76 28.05 1.38
C ASN A 31 -12.27 28.31 1.32
N ALA A 32 -12.91 28.54 2.47
CA ALA A 32 -14.30 28.95 2.55
C ALA A 32 -14.55 30.29 1.83
N MET A 33 -13.68 31.29 2.03
CA MET A 33 -13.74 32.57 1.32
C MET A 33 -13.57 32.42 -0.20
N LYS A 34 -12.86 31.39 -0.66
CA LYS A 34 -12.76 31.02 -2.09
C LYS A 34 -13.97 30.23 -2.61
N MET A 35 -15.02 30.07 -1.80
CA MET A 35 -16.23 29.29 -2.10
C MET A 35 -15.97 27.79 -2.34
N LYS A 36 -14.85 27.25 -1.83
CA LYS A 36 -14.49 25.83 -2.01
C LYS A 36 -15.51 24.89 -1.36
N TYR A 37 -16.05 25.29 -0.22
CA TYR A 37 -16.98 24.49 0.58
C TYR A 37 -18.46 24.89 0.36
N GLY A 38 -18.76 25.53 -0.77
CA GLY A 38 -20.13 25.93 -1.16
C GLY A 38 -20.40 27.43 -1.09
N ARG A 39 -21.64 27.81 -1.42
CA ARG A 39 -22.09 29.21 -1.46
C ARG A 39 -22.50 29.68 -0.07
N ILE A 40 -21.94 30.81 0.36
CA ILE A 40 -22.31 31.50 1.58
C ILE A 40 -23.55 32.34 1.24
N TYR A 41 -24.75 31.83 1.50
CA TYR A 41 -26.02 32.55 1.25
C TYR A 41 -26.24 33.68 2.27
N ASN A 42 -25.30 34.63 2.31
CA ASN A 42 -25.28 35.79 3.21
C ASN A 42 -25.45 35.44 4.70
N ARG A 43 -25.09 34.20 5.09
CA ARG A 43 -25.22 33.67 6.44
C ARG A 43 -23.91 33.01 6.85
N ILE A 44 -23.30 33.52 7.92
CA ILE A 44 -22.17 32.92 8.60
C ILE A 44 -22.58 32.75 10.06
N ASP A 45 -22.83 31.51 10.44
CA ASP A 45 -23.10 31.09 11.81
C ASP A 45 -22.32 29.81 12.14
N GLY A 46 -22.46 29.32 13.37
CA GLY A 46 -21.68 28.18 13.85
C GLY A 46 -21.90 26.93 13.00
N GLN A 47 -23.12 26.69 12.54
CA GLN A 47 -23.44 25.54 11.70
C GLN A 47 -22.70 25.59 10.36
N VAL A 48 -22.64 26.76 9.72
CA VAL A 48 -21.90 26.96 8.46
C VAL A 48 -20.40 26.73 8.68
N ILE A 49 -19.83 27.28 9.76
CA ILE A 49 -18.41 27.13 10.09
C ILE A 49 -18.06 25.66 10.36
N MET A 50 -18.88 24.97 11.14
CA MET A 50 -18.69 23.54 11.43
C MET A 50 -18.78 22.67 10.18
N SER A 51 -19.65 23.03 9.22
CA SER A 51 -19.72 22.35 7.92
C SER A 51 -18.42 22.50 7.13
N TRP A 52 -17.84 23.71 7.09
CA TRP A 52 -16.55 23.94 6.42
C TRP A 52 -15.41 23.16 7.08
N LEU A 53 -15.35 23.16 8.41
CA LEU A 53 -14.33 22.40 9.15
C LEU A 53 -14.46 20.91 8.92
N ARG A 54 -15.69 20.39 8.81
CA ARG A 54 -15.95 18.99 8.44
C ARG A 54 -15.43 18.65 7.05
N GLU A 55 -15.70 19.48 6.05
CA GLU A 55 -15.19 19.27 4.69
C GLU A 55 -13.66 19.41 4.64
N TYR A 56 -13.10 20.42 5.29
CA TYR A 56 -11.64 20.57 5.43
C TYR A 56 -11.01 19.33 6.08
N ASN A 57 -11.62 18.78 7.13
CA ASN A 57 -11.09 17.60 7.80
C ASN A 57 -11.07 16.37 6.88
N LYS A 58 -12.12 16.17 6.08
CA LYS A 58 -12.17 15.09 5.07
C LYS A 58 -11.02 15.21 4.07
N GLU A 59 -10.79 16.42 3.55
CA GLU A 59 -9.68 16.69 2.62
C GLU A 59 -8.32 16.40 3.27
N ARG A 60 -8.17 16.79 4.54
CA ARG A 60 -6.95 16.56 5.31
C ARG A 60 -6.68 15.07 5.53
N CYS A 61 -7.69 14.30 5.91
CA CYS A 61 -7.57 12.85 6.05
C CYS A 61 -7.24 12.19 4.72
N ALA A 62 -7.91 12.57 3.63
CA ALA A 62 -7.63 12.01 2.31
C ALA A 62 -6.18 12.31 1.84
N ALA A 63 -5.66 13.49 2.15
CA ALA A 63 -4.28 13.85 1.86
C ALA A 63 -3.29 12.99 2.67
N ALA A 64 -3.56 12.78 3.96
CA ALA A 64 -2.75 11.92 4.82
C ALA A 64 -2.79 10.45 4.36
N ASP A 65 -3.96 9.94 3.98
CA ASP A 65 -4.12 8.58 3.45
C ASP A 65 -3.35 8.41 2.14
N THR A 66 -3.44 9.40 1.25
CA THR A 66 -2.69 9.40 -0.02
C THR A 66 -1.19 9.42 0.22
N GLN A 67 -0.72 10.22 1.18
CA GLN A 67 0.69 10.27 1.53
C GLN A 67 1.16 8.93 2.12
N SER A 68 0.45 8.38 3.09
CA SER A 68 0.73 7.08 3.69
C SER A 68 0.78 5.96 2.64
N TRP A 69 -0.20 5.93 1.73
CA TRP A 69 -0.23 4.99 0.62
C TRP A 69 0.98 5.13 -0.30
N ASN A 70 1.35 6.37 -0.66
CA ASN A 70 2.48 6.63 -1.53
C ASN A 70 3.82 6.26 -0.87
N GLU A 71 3.98 6.54 0.43
CA GLU A 71 5.14 6.12 1.21
C GLU A 71 5.24 4.60 1.26
N HIS A 72 4.14 3.90 1.56
CA HIS A 72 4.09 2.44 1.55
C HIS A 72 4.45 1.86 0.18
N LYS A 73 3.89 2.42 -0.90
CA LYS A 73 4.22 2.02 -2.27
C LYS A 73 5.70 2.27 -2.61
N SER A 74 6.28 3.37 -2.13
CA SER A 74 7.70 3.67 -2.31
C SER A 74 8.58 2.66 -1.58
N HIS A 75 8.25 2.29 -0.35
CA HIS A 75 8.96 1.26 0.39
C HIS A 75 8.89 -0.10 -0.30
N ILE A 76 7.71 -0.50 -0.78
CA ILE A 76 7.55 -1.72 -1.58
C ILE A 76 8.40 -1.64 -2.86
N ALA A 77 8.41 -0.50 -3.56
CA ALA A 77 9.21 -0.33 -4.76
C ALA A 77 10.72 -0.38 -4.49
N ASP A 78 11.16 0.11 -3.33
CA ASP A 78 12.56 0.01 -2.88
C ASP A 78 12.94 -1.41 -2.44
N GLU A 79 12.04 -2.15 -1.80
CA GLU A 79 12.22 -3.59 -1.49
C GLU A 79 12.20 -4.46 -2.76
N LEU A 80 11.37 -4.08 -3.74
CA LEU A 80 11.28 -4.70 -5.06
C LEU A 80 12.28 -4.14 -6.05
N LYS A 81 13.19 -3.23 -5.67
CA LYS A 81 14.36 -2.95 -6.49
C LYS A 81 14.97 -4.32 -6.78
N PRO A 82 15.11 -4.71 -8.06
CA PRO A 82 15.65 -6.01 -8.39
C PRO A 82 16.95 -6.11 -7.63
N ILE A 83 17.03 -7.08 -6.71
CA ILE A 83 18.29 -7.50 -6.11
C ILE A 83 19.26 -7.53 -7.27
N SER A 84 20.35 -6.76 -7.21
CA SER A 84 21.33 -6.65 -8.30
C SER A 84 21.94 -8.03 -8.61
N GLY A 85 21.20 -8.84 -9.34
CA GLY A 85 21.32 -10.27 -9.46
C GLY A 85 20.30 -10.76 -10.49
N MET A 86 20.68 -11.80 -11.21
CA MET A 86 19.87 -12.39 -12.27
C MET A 86 18.89 -13.38 -11.65
N PHE A 87 17.61 -13.33 -12.01
CA PHE A 87 16.67 -14.37 -11.58
C PHE A 87 17.12 -15.73 -12.14
N TYR A 88 16.83 -16.82 -11.43
CA TYR A 88 17.24 -18.16 -11.87
C TYR A 88 16.71 -18.50 -13.28
N GLU A 89 15.51 -18.04 -13.62
CA GLU A 89 14.92 -18.21 -14.95
C GLU A 89 15.71 -17.45 -16.02
N GLU A 90 16.07 -16.19 -15.75
CA GLU A 90 16.92 -15.39 -16.63
C GLU A 90 18.30 -16.03 -16.81
N TYR A 91 18.89 -16.53 -15.72
CA TYR A 91 20.16 -17.26 -15.76
C TYR A 91 20.09 -18.52 -16.61
N ARG A 92 18.99 -19.28 -16.50
CA ARG A 92 18.77 -20.48 -17.31
C ARG A 92 18.62 -20.16 -18.79
N THR A 93 17.86 -19.11 -19.13
CA THR A 93 17.72 -18.69 -20.55
C THR A 93 19.06 -18.25 -21.15
N GLU A 94 19.93 -17.61 -20.37
CA GLU A 94 21.27 -17.24 -20.82
C GLU A 94 22.16 -18.48 -21.01
N LEU A 95 22.10 -19.45 -20.10
CA LEU A 95 22.78 -20.73 -20.27
C LEU A 95 22.29 -21.48 -21.53
N GLU A 96 20.99 -21.47 -21.82
CA GLU A 96 20.42 -22.09 -23.03
C GLU A 96 20.95 -21.44 -24.31
N LYS A 97 21.05 -20.10 -24.35
CA LYS A 97 21.67 -19.38 -25.47
C LYS A 97 23.13 -19.74 -25.66
N ARG A 98 23.91 -19.76 -24.57
CA ARG A 98 25.34 -20.12 -24.61
C ARG A 98 25.55 -21.58 -25.01
N ALA A 99 24.71 -22.48 -24.51
CA ALA A 99 24.73 -23.89 -24.91
C ALA A 99 24.38 -24.06 -26.40
N ALA A 100 23.44 -23.28 -26.94
CA ALA A 100 23.13 -23.28 -28.37
C ALA A 100 24.31 -22.80 -29.23
N SER A 101 25.18 -21.94 -28.69
CA SER A 101 26.44 -21.53 -29.34
C SER A 101 27.60 -22.53 -29.19
N GLY A 102 27.38 -23.67 -28.51
CA GLY A 102 28.38 -24.73 -28.34
C GLY A 102 29.31 -24.58 -27.13
N ASP A 103 28.98 -23.71 -26.17
CA ASP A 103 29.75 -23.54 -24.94
C ASP A 103 29.62 -24.76 -24.01
N GLU A 104 30.68 -25.56 -23.91
CA GLU A 104 30.73 -26.78 -23.06
C GLU A 104 30.43 -26.49 -21.59
N SER A 105 30.84 -25.32 -21.08
CA SER A 105 30.57 -24.92 -19.70
C SER A 105 29.08 -24.71 -19.46
N ALA A 106 28.40 -24.05 -20.41
CA ALA A 106 26.96 -23.82 -20.34
C ALA A 106 26.17 -25.13 -20.49
N ILE A 107 26.60 -26.02 -21.39
CA ILE A 107 25.98 -27.34 -21.58
C ILE A 107 26.06 -28.17 -20.29
N ASN A 108 27.24 -28.24 -19.67
CA ASN A 108 27.40 -29.01 -18.42
C ASN A 108 26.60 -28.38 -17.27
N ALA A 109 26.55 -27.05 -17.18
CA ALA A 109 25.75 -26.33 -16.19
C ALA A 109 24.25 -26.63 -16.34
N LEU A 110 23.71 -26.61 -17.56
CA LEU A 110 22.31 -26.99 -17.83
C LEU A 110 22.03 -28.45 -17.49
N ARG A 111 22.95 -29.36 -17.80
CA ARG A 111 22.80 -30.78 -17.48
C ARG A 111 22.67 -31.01 -15.98
N ILE A 112 23.57 -30.40 -15.20
CA ILE A 112 23.55 -30.51 -13.73
C ILE A 112 22.26 -29.87 -13.18
N SER A 113 21.90 -28.70 -13.68
CA SER A 113 20.66 -27.99 -13.32
C SER A 113 19.41 -28.84 -13.56
N ASN A 114 19.28 -29.44 -14.75
CA ASN A 114 18.14 -30.29 -15.09
C ASN A 114 18.08 -31.54 -14.20
N SER A 115 19.22 -32.21 -13.99
CA SER A 115 19.30 -33.38 -13.10
C SER A 115 18.84 -33.06 -11.67
N LEU A 116 19.27 -31.91 -11.14
CA LEU A 116 18.88 -31.46 -9.80
C LEU A 116 17.38 -31.16 -9.73
N MET A 117 16.82 -30.51 -10.75
CA MET A 117 15.38 -30.20 -10.81
C MET A 117 14.50 -31.46 -10.86
N ASP A 118 14.94 -32.48 -11.58
CA ASP A 118 14.23 -33.76 -11.63
C ASP A 118 14.23 -34.46 -10.27
N GLU A 119 15.37 -34.48 -9.57
CA GLU A 119 15.45 -35.05 -8.21
C GLU A 119 14.58 -34.30 -7.21
N LEU A 120 14.62 -32.97 -7.24
CA LEU A 120 13.80 -32.13 -6.36
C LEU A 120 12.31 -32.37 -6.61
N SER A 121 11.91 -32.50 -7.88
CA SER A 121 10.53 -32.79 -8.26
C SER A 121 10.09 -34.15 -7.73
N LYS A 122 10.91 -35.20 -7.90
CA LYS A 122 10.63 -36.56 -7.37
C LYS A 122 10.42 -36.55 -5.86
N ARG A 123 11.34 -35.93 -5.10
CA ARG A 123 11.23 -35.83 -3.64
C ARG A 123 9.97 -35.08 -3.20
N LYS A 124 9.59 -34.02 -3.94
CA LYS A 124 8.36 -33.27 -3.68
C LYS A 124 7.12 -34.14 -3.87
N PHE A 125 7.06 -34.92 -4.95
CA PHE A 125 5.96 -35.85 -5.22
C PHE A 125 5.87 -36.95 -4.17
N GLU A 126 6.99 -37.55 -3.76
CA GLU A 126 7.03 -38.57 -2.69
C GLU A 126 6.49 -38.02 -1.37
N LYS A 127 6.89 -36.80 -0.99
CA LYS A 127 6.40 -36.13 0.21
C LYS A 127 4.90 -35.85 0.13
N GLN A 128 4.41 -35.36 -1.01
CA GLN A 128 2.98 -35.13 -1.22
C GLN A 128 2.19 -36.43 -1.13
N LYS A 129 2.72 -37.53 -1.68
CA LYS A 129 2.09 -38.85 -1.59
C LYS A 129 1.98 -39.34 -0.15
N MET A 130 3.06 -39.25 0.63
CA MET A 130 3.03 -39.63 2.06
C MET A 130 2.03 -38.79 2.87
N GLN A 131 1.98 -37.47 2.64
CA GLN A 131 1.01 -36.59 3.30
C GLN A 131 -0.43 -36.95 2.95
N LEU A 132 -0.68 -37.34 1.71
CA LEU A 132 -1.99 -37.75 1.24
C LEU A 132 -2.41 -39.10 1.85
N GLU A 133 -1.49 -40.07 1.93
CA GLU A 133 -1.72 -41.36 2.60
C GLU A 133 -2.00 -41.18 4.10
N GLU A 134 -1.24 -40.34 4.79
CA GLU A 134 -1.50 -40.00 6.20
C GLU A 134 -2.88 -39.33 6.41
N PHE A 135 -3.30 -38.47 5.48
CA PHE A 135 -4.60 -37.83 5.54
C PHE A 135 -5.75 -38.85 5.43
N TYR A 136 -5.68 -39.77 4.46
CA TYR A 136 -6.71 -40.79 4.28
C TYR A 136 -6.74 -41.78 5.46
N ASN A 137 -5.59 -42.22 5.96
CA ASN A 137 -5.51 -43.12 7.13
C ASN A 137 -6.11 -42.50 8.40
N LYS A 138 -6.06 -41.17 8.56
CA LYS A 138 -6.69 -40.45 9.67
C LYS A 138 -8.20 -40.29 9.52
N GLN A 139 -8.76 -40.45 8.32
CA GLN A 139 -10.21 -40.39 8.12
C GLN A 139 -10.89 -41.76 8.29
N GLU A 140 -10.14 -42.85 8.17
CA GLU A 140 -10.64 -44.22 8.37
C GLU A 140 -10.52 -44.73 9.83
N SER A 141 -9.94 -43.93 10.73
CA SER A 141 -9.76 -44.24 12.16
C SER A 141 -10.64 -43.39 13.06
#